data_AF-A0A4P5U7Z1-F1
#
_entry.id   AF-A0A4P5U7Z1-F1
#
_cell.length_a   1.000
_cell.length_b   1.000
_cell.length_c   1.000
_cell.angle_alpha   90.00
_cell.angle_beta   90.00
_cell.angle_gamma   90.00
#
_symmetry.space_group_name_H-M   'P 1'
#
loop_
_entity.id
_entity.type
_entity.pdbx_description
1 polymer ?
#
loop_
_entity_poly.entity_id
_entity_poly.type
_entity_poly.pdbx_seq_one_letter_code
_entity_poly.pdbx_strand_id
1 'polypeptide(L)' 'MVERLDLIEVGDEIGLIFPEALCAKLGVVLGDNIHLTPTPNGFSLHSDRSEAKINFEATSDRNNGSPEPLA' A
#
# COMPACT_ATOMS: atom_id res chain seq x y z
N MET A 1 14.46 -6.11 2.45
CA MET A 1 13.37 -6.73 1.67
C MET A 1 12.31 -5.66 1.53
N VAL A 2 12.00 -5.25 0.31
CA VAL A 2 11.00 -4.22 0.02
C VAL A 2 9.70 -4.95 -0.27
N GLU A 3 8.66 -4.74 0.54
CA GLU A 3 7.33 -5.29 0.27
C GLU A 3 6.64 -4.38 -0.76
N ARG A 4 6.31 -4.93 -1.94
CA ARG A 4 5.49 -4.26 -2.94
C ARG A 4 4.02 -4.43 -2.56
N LEU A 5 3.26 -3.35 -2.62
CA LEU A 5 1.81 -3.34 -2.43
C LEU A 5 1.12 -3.06 -3.76
N ASP A 6 0.03 -3.76 -4.00
CA ASP A 6 -0.81 -3.52 -5.17
C ASP A 6 -1.77 -2.36 -4.91
N LEU A 7 -1.86 -1.48 -5.89
CA LEU A 7 -2.83 -0.40 -5.92
C LEU A 7 -4.08 -0.90 -6.64
N ILE A 8 -5.24 -0.54 -6.12
CA ILE A 8 -6.53 -0.78 -6.76
C ILE A 8 -7.34 0.50 -6.85
N GLU A 9 -8.17 0.60 -7.88
CA GLU A 9 -9.14 1.67 -8.01
C GLU A 9 -10.47 1.20 -7.41
N VAL A 10 -11.04 1.99 -6.50
CA VAL A 10 -12.31 1.72 -5.82
C VAL A 10 -13.21 2.93 -6.01
N GLY A 11 -14.01 2.89 -7.07
CA GLY A 11 -14.78 4.07 -7.50
C GLY A 11 -13.82 5.18 -7.96
N ASP A 12 -13.92 6.36 -7.36
CA ASP A 12 -13.06 7.51 -7.65
C ASP A 12 -11.83 7.60 -6.72
N GLU A 13 -11.58 6.56 -5.92
CA GLU A 13 -10.49 6.50 -4.95
C GLU A 13 -9.43 5.45 -5.31
N ILE A 14 -8.19 5.67 -4.85
CA ILE A 14 -7.11 4.68 -4.95
C ILE A 14 -6.92 4.01 -3.59
N GLY A 15 -7.12 2.69 -3.57
CA GLY A 15 -6.86 1.82 -2.43
C GLY A 15 -5.53 1.08 -2.53
N LEU A 16 -5.06 0.57 -1.40
CA LEU A 16 -3.92 -0.33 -1.29
C LEU A 16 -4.40 -1.69 -0.78
N ILE A 17 -3.97 -2.77 -1.43
CA ILE A 17 -4.21 -4.13 -0.92
C ILE A 17 -3.09 -4.49 0.04
N PHE A 18 -3.47 -4.74 1.29
CA PHE A 18 -2.56 -5.26 2.32
C PHE A 18 -2.59 -6.79 2.34
N PRO A 19 -1.45 -7.47 2.12
CA PRO A 19 -1.36 -8.91 2.32
C PRO A 19 -1.70 -9.31 3.76
N GLU A 20 -2.34 -10.47 3.93
CA GLU A 20 -2.76 -10.96 5.27
C GLU A 20 -1.59 -11.03 6.27
N ALA A 21 -0.41 -11.47 5.80
CA ALA A 21 0.81 -11.53 6.62
C ALA A 21 1.24 -10.15 7.13
N LEU A 22 0.99 -9.10 6.34
CA LEU A 22 1.29 -7.72 6.72
C LEU A 22 0.27 -7.18 7.72
N CYS A 23 -1.01 -7.47 7.52
CA CYS A 23 -2.07 -7.17 8.49
C CYS A 23 -1.78 -7.82 9.85
N ALA A 24 -1.33 -9.08 9.86
CA ALA A 24 -0.95 -9.80 11.07
C ALA A 24 0.25 -9.14 11.80
N LYS A 25 1.27 -8.68 11.07
CA LYS A 25 2.41 -7.94 11.65
C LYS A 25 1.98 -6.61 12.27
N LEU A 26 1.05 -5.91 11.62
CA LEU A 26 0.49 -4.64 12.11
C LEU A 26 -0.57 -4.84 13.20
N GLY A 27 -1.06 -6.08 13.41
CA GLY A 27 -2.13 -6.37 14.36
C GLY A 27 -3.47 -5.72 14.00
N VAL A 28 -3.72 -5.48 12.70
CA VAL A 28 -4.91 -4.76 12.20
C VAL A 28 -5.96 -5.74 11.69
N VAL A 29 -7.23 -5.40 11.91
CA VAL A 29 -8.37 -6.10 11.33
C VAL A 29 -9.22 -5.15 10.48
N LEU A 30 -10.14 -5.71 9.69
CA LEU A 30 -11.06 -4.90 8.89
C LEU A 30 -11.85 -3.93 9.80
N GLY A 31 -11.84 -2.65 9.42
CA GLY A 31 -12.49 -1.58 10.19
C GLY A 31 -11.57 -0.85 11.17
N ASP A 32 -10.31 -1.28 11.34
CA ASP A 32 -9.33 -0.50 12.10
C ASP A 32 -8.82 0.70 11.31
N ASN A 33 -8.50 1.77 12.04
CA ASN A 33 -7.80 2.92 11.48
C ASN A 33 -6.29 2.60 11.39
N ILE A 34 -5.71 2.92 10.24
CA ILE A 34 -4.28 2.83 9.99
C ILE A 34 -3.79 4.22 9.62
N HIS A 35 -2.70 4.64 10.26
CA HIS A 35 -2.14 5.96 10.03
C HIS A 35 -0.98 5.86 9.05
N LEU A 36 -1.04 6.67 7.98
CA LEU A 36 0.00 6.80 6.98
C LEU A 36 0.85 8.04 7.26
N THR A 37 2.17 7.85 7.38
CA THR A 37 3.13 8.96 7.49
C THR A 37 4.07 8.95 6.28
N PRO A 38 4.09 10.02 5.46
CA PRO A 38 5.02 10.14 4.35
C PRO A 38 6.48 10.15 4.84
N THR A 39 7.37 9.53 4.08
CA THR A 39 8.82 9.51 4.29
C THR A 39 9.52 9.84 2.96
N PRO A 40 10.82 10.21 2.97
CA PRO A 40 11.54 10.51 1.73
C PRO A 40 11.53 9.40 0.67
N ASN A 41 11.36 8.14 1.10
CA ASN A 41 11.41 6.97 0.23
C ASN A 41 10.04 6.30 0.00
N GLY A 42 8.96 6.83 0.60
CA GLY A 42 7.62 6.23 0.51
C GLY A 42 6.79 6.50 1.76
N PHE A 43 6.25 5.46 2.41
CA PHE A 43 5.30 5.61 3.52
C PHE A 43 5.64 4.70 4.70
N SER A 44 5.48 5.23 5.91
CA SER A 44 5.45 4.43 7.14
C SER A 44 4.00 4.23 7.57
N LEU A 45 3.65 3.00 7.93
CA LEU A 45 2.36 2.64 8.50
C LEU A 45 2.50 2.36 9.99
N HIS A 46 1.49 2.79 10.75
CA HIS A 46 1.31 2.38 12.13
C HIS A 46 -0.18 2.20 12.45
N SER A 47 -0.46 1.32 13.41
CA SER A 47 -1.80 1.10 13.96
C SER A 47 -1.82 1.51 15.43
N ASP A 48 -2.93 2.05 15.90
CA ASP A 48 -3.11 2.37 17.33
C ASP A 48 -3.07 1.13 18.23
N ARG A 49 -3.21 -0.07 17.66
CA ARG A 49 -3.18 -1.36 18.37
C ARG A 49 -1.79 -1.97 18.46
N SER A 50 -0.82 -1.49 17.68
CA SER A 50 0.48 -2.14 17.56
C SER A 50 1.61 -1.11 17.48
N GLU A 51 2.67 -1.35 18.24
CA GLU A 51 3.91 -0.57 18.14
C GLU A 51 4.70 -0.88 16.85
N ALA A 52 4.25 -1.86 16.05
CA ALA A 52 4.89 -2.22 14.80
C ALA A 52 4.77 -1.10 13.77
N LYS A 53 5.93 -0.69 13.23
CA LYS A 53 6.03 0.25 12.11
C LYS A 53 6.56 -0.46 10.88
N ILE A 54 5.90 -0.26 9.76
CA ILE A 54 6.29 -0.90 8.50
C ILE A 54 6.47 0.17 7.44
N ASN A 55 7.61 0.12 6.75
CA ASN A 55 8.00 1.09 5.74
C ASN A 55 7.81 0.47 4.35
N PHE A 56 7.17 1.23 3.46
CA PHE A 56 6.95 0.90 2.07
C PHE A 56 7.74 1.86 1.21
N GLU A 57 8.40 1.34 0.20
CA GLU A 57 8.99 2.16 -0.85
C GLU A 57 8.01 2.22 -2.02
N ALA A 58 7.61 3.44 -2.39
CA ALA A 58 6.71 3.64 -3.51
C ALA A 58 7.51 3.59 -4.81
N THR A 59 7.66 2.40 -5.40
CA THR A 59 8.28 2.24 -6.72
C THR A 59 7.22 2.41 -7.79
N SER A 60 7.27 3.51 -8.56
CA SER A 60 6.42 3.68 -9.74
C SER A 60 7.03 2.90 -10.90
N ASP A 61 6.67 1.60 -11.02
CA ASP A 61 6.84 0.91 -12.29
C ASP A 61 5.77 1.44 -13.25
N ARG A 62 6.12 2.47 -14.03
CA ARG A 62 5.37 2.83 -15.24
C ARG A 62 5.52 1.70 -16.27
N ASN A 63 4.87 0.57 -16.04
CA ASN A 63 4.45 -0.30 -17.13
C ASN A 63 3.02 0.09 -17.50
N ASN A 64 2.90 1.31 -18.04
CA ASN A 64 1.76 1.70 -18.84
C ASN A 64 1.85 0.86 -20.12
N GLY A 65 1.19 -0.28 -20.15
CA GLY A 65 0.89 -0.94 -21.40
C GLY A 65 0.08 0.04 -22.23
N SER A 66 0.74 0.78 -23.12
CA SER A 66 0.05 1.56 -24.15
C SER A 66 -0.92 0.62 -24.85
N PRO A 67 -2.22 0.92 -24.91
CA PRO A 67 -3.08 0.21 -25.84
C PRO A 67 -2.54 0.52 -27.24
N GLU A 68 -2.12 -0.51 -27.98
CA GLU A 68 -1.76 -0.35 -29.38
C GLU A 68 -2.96 0.27 -30.12
N PRO A 69 -2.76 1.32 -30.93
CA PRO A 69 -3.85 1.84 -31.74
C PRO A 69 -4.28 0.74 -32.71
N LEU A 70 -5.55 0.36 -32.66
CA LEU A 70 -6.17 -0.49 -33.68
C LEU A 70 -6.03 0.24 -35.02
N ALA A 71 -5.29 -0.39 -35.93
CA ALA A 71 -5.10 0.04 -37.31
C ALA A 71 -6.40 0.04 -38.13
#